data_AF-A0A8T4JIY2-F1
#
_entry.id   AF-A0A8T4JIY2-F1
#
_cell.length_a   1.000
_cell.length_b   1.000
_cell.length_c   1.000
_cell.angle_alpha   90.00
_cell.angle_beta   90.00
_cell.angle_gamma   90.00
#
_symmetry.space_group_name_H-M   'P 1'
#
loop_
_entity.id
_entity.type
_entity.pdbx_description
1 polymer ?
#
loop_
_entity_poly.entity_id
_entity_poly.type
_entity_poly.pdbx_seq_one_letter_code
_entity_poly.pdbx_strand_id
1 'polypeptide(L)'
;MKITALSDIHYPHNEQQVEESLESMTDSDVVVIAGDISHDITEYENVLRRFLKLSAKKLVVLGNHDLWTEKGKDSFKKMKKLHRICKRNDFHLLDSGPLVIDGIGFVGNIGWYDYSFAQTKGDEEFVGIVPRKRKYMGREKKVKDFEDKDFFEKLFVFRNNQHVYWNDRDYINWKYTDKEFLDLQLKKLEKHLRRIEKKCDKIVFVSHHVPIRDFIYEMPEDSKWGIFNAYQGSPELGNLTFSNPKLSAVISGHSHIPNQVFVNGVNCYDVSHELGFLKPTQLVV
;
A
#
# COMPACT_ATOMS: atom_id res chain seq x y z
N MET A 1 23.55 4.00 -9.58
CA MET A 1 22.23 3.44 -9.93
C MET A 1 21.17 4.51 -9.68
N LYS A 2 20.41 4.87 -10.71
CA LYS A 2 19.24 5.76 -10.61
C LYS A 2 17.99 4.91 -10.38
N ILE A 3 17.34 5.10 -9.23
CA ILE A 3 16.11 4.41 -8.87
C ILE A 3 14.98 5.43 -8.83
N THR A 4 13.90 5.17 -9.56
CA THR A 4 12.67 5.97 -9.53
C THR A 4 11.50 5.13 -9.05
N ALA A 5 10.56 5.77 -8.36
CA ALA A 5 9.39 5.11 -7.79
C ALA A 5 8.13 5.95 -7.92
N LEU A 6 6.98 5.27 -8.04
CA LEU A 6 5.64 5.85 -8.05
C LEU A 6 4.63 4.83 -7.49
N SER A 7 3.46 5.28 -7.08
CA SER A 7 2.30 4.42 -6.76
C SER A 7 1.00 5.06 -7.22
N ASP A 8 -0.14 4.45 -6.89
CA ASP A 8 -1.44 5.11 -6.96
C ASP A 8 -1.76 5.63 -8.38
N ILE A 9 -1.39 4.84 -9.39
CA ILE A 9 -1.66 5.14 -10.80
C ILE A 9 -3.17 5.17 -11.04
N HIS A 10 -3.95 4.30 -10.36
CA HIS A 10 -5.41 4.28 -10.40
C HIS A 10 -6.01 4.36 -11.82
N TYR A 11 -5.35 3.70 -12.78
CA TYR A 11 -5.75 3.72 -14.18
C TYR A 11 -7.17 3.15 -14.36
N PRO A 12 -8.04 3.78 -15.17
CA PRO A 12 -7.76 4.82 -16.19
C PRO A 12 -7.81 6.28 -15.72
N HIS A 13 -8.00 6.57 -14.43
CA HIS A 13 -8.21 7.96 -13.97
C HIS A 13 -7.02 8.88 -14.27
N ASN A 14 -5.79 8.35 -14.26
CA ASN A 14 -4.55 9.10 -14.53
C ASN A 14 -3.90 8.73 -15.88
N GLU A 15 -4.70 8.38 -16.90
CA GLU A 15 -4.16 7.93 -18.20
C GLU A 15 -3.17 8.92 -18.82
N GLN A 16 -3.50 10.22 -18.81
CA GLN A 16 -2.66 11.25 -19.45
C GLN A 16 -1.28 11.33 -18.79
N GLN A 17 -1.23 11.20 -17.47
CA GLN A 17 -0.02 11.36 -16.67
C GLN A 17 0.90 10.13 -16.74
N VAL A 18 0.40 8.97 -17.18
CA VAL A 18 1.22 7.76 -17.34
C VAL A 18 2.32 7.97 -18.39
N GLU A 19 2.01 8.58 -19.53
CA GLU A 19 3.00 8.78 -20.59
C GLU A 19 4.08 9.79 -20.18
N GLU A 20 3.69 10.89 -19.55
CA GLU A 20 4.62 11.89 -18.98
C GLU A 20 5.53 11.28 -17.91
N SER A 21 4.96 10.45 -17.02
CA SER A 21 5.74 9.73 -16.02
C SER A 21 6.78 8.84 -16.67
N LEU A 22 6.41 8.09 -17.71
CA LEU A 22 7.33 7.20 -18.41
C LEU A 22 8.48 7.97 -19.09
N GLU A 23 8.21 9.12 -19.70
CA GLU A 23 9.24 9.97 -20.30
C GLU A 23 10.29 10.42 -19.27
N SER A 24 9.84 10.77 -18.07
CA SER A 24 10.72 11.18 -16.96
C SER A 24 11.59 10.05 -16.38
N MET A 25 11.28 8.79 -16.69
CA MET A 25 11.98 7.60 -16.17
C MET A 25 12.90 6.93 -17.20
N THR A 26 13.08 7.51 -18.39
CA THR A 26 13.85 6.91 -19.50
C THR A 26 15.33 6.64 -19.18
N ASP A 27 15.92 7.36 -18.24
CA ASP A 27 17.31 7.21 -17.77
C ASP A 27 17.42 6.47 -16.42
N SER A 28 16.33 5.86 -15.94
CA SER A 28 16.32 5.09 -14.69
C SER A 28 16.95 3.70 -14.90
N ASP A 29 17.76 3.24 -13.95
CA ASP A 29 18.27 1.87 -13.93
C ASP A 29 17.23 0.91 -13.34
N VAL A 30 16.45 1.38 -12.36
CA VAL A 30 15.38 0.62 -11.70
C VAL A 30 14.15 1.52 -11.54
N VAL A 31 12.98 0.97 -11.87
CA VAL A 31 11.66 1.59 -11.64
C VAL A 31 10.88 0.73 -10.67
N VAL A 32 10.32 1.33 -9.62
CA VAL A 32 9.49 0.68 -8.61
C VAL A 32 8.06 1.20 -8.68
N ILE A 33 7.08 0.31 -8.83
CA ILE A 33 5.67 0.66 -8.65
C ILE A 33 5.19 0.15 -7.29
N ALA A 34 4.89 1.07 -6.37
CA ALA A 34 4.48 0.80 -5.00
C ALA A 34 2.96 0.60 -4.84
N GLY A 35 2.36 -0.15 -5.76
CA GLY A 35 0.95 -0.57 -5.72
C GLY A 35 -0.04 0.38 -6.41
N ASP A 36 -1.30 -0.06 -6.42
CA ASP A 36 -2.48 0.63 -6.95
C ASP A 36 -2.33 1.11 -8.39
N ILE A 37 -2.07 0.14 -9.27
CA ILE A 37 -2.04 0.36 -10.72
C ILE A 37 -3.46 0.46 -11.27
N SER A 38 -4.28 -0.57 -11.03
CA SER A 38 -5.67 -0.60 -11.48
C SER A 38 -6.46 -1.75 -10.83
N HIS A 39 -7.73 -1.48 -10.53
CA HIS A 39 -8.65 -2.52 -10.09
C HIS A 39 -9.13 -3.44 -11.22
N ASP A 40 -9.05 -3.04 -12.48
CA ASP A 40 -9.34 -3.93 -13.61
C ASP A 40 -8.07 -4.69 -14.03
N ILE A 41 -8.18 -6.01 -14.19
CA ILE A 41 -7.01 -6.85 -14.47
C ILE A 41 -6.47 -6.69 -15.91
N THR A 42 -7.35 -6.31 -16.85
CA THR A 42 -6.97 -6.02 -18.24
C THR A 42 -6.23 -4.70 -18.28
N GLU A 43 -6.77 -3.69 -17.61
CA GLU A 43 -6.13 -2.38 -17.54
C GLU A 43 -4.82 -2.39 -16.76
N TYR A 44 -4.74 -3.17 -15.68
CA TYR A 44 -3.49 -3.43 -14.97
C TYR A 44 -2.40 -3.92 -15.95
N GLU A 45 -2.72 -4.89 -16.81
CA GLU A 45 -1.78 -5.38 -17.82
C GLU A 45 -1.48 -4.34 -18.90
N ASN A 46 -2.47 -3.58 -19.35
CA ASN A 46 -2.27 -2.52 -20.33
C ASN A 46 -1.26 -1.49 -19.82
N VAL A 47 -1.34 -1.09 -18.55
CA VAL A 47 -0.36 -0.21 -17.92
C VAL A 47 1.01 -0.87 -17.90
N LEU A 48 1.15 -2.12 -17.44
CA LEU A 48 2.46 -2.79 -17.43
C LEU A 48 3.11 -2.84 -18.83
N ARG A 49 2.31 -3.03 -19.89
CA ARG A 49 2.82 -3.02 -21.28
C ARG A 49 3.40 -1.67 -21.69
N ARG A 50 2.84 -0.55 -21.23
CA ARG A 50 3.40 0.79 -21.49
C ARG A 50 4.79 0.95 -20.89
N PHE A 51 5.05 0.35 -19.73
CA PHE A 51 6.37 0.35 -19.07
C PHE A 51 7.43 -0.51 -19.78
N LEU A 52 7.05 -1.35 -20.76
CA LEU A 52 8.01 -2.13 -21.54
C LEU A 52 8.94 -1.25 -22.41
N LYS A 53 8.56 0.01 -22.67
CA LYS A 53 9.41 0.97 -23.38
C LYS A 53 10.63 1.43 -22.57
N LEU A 54 10.64 1.20 -21.26
CA LEU A 54 11.77 1.50 -20.38
C LEU A 54 12.77 0.34 -20.37
N SER A 55 14.06 0.67 -20.51
CA SER A 55 15.17 -0.28 -20.37
C SER A 55 15.45 -0.67 -18.90
N ALA A 56 14.92 0.11 -17.95
CA ALA A 56 15.08 -0.10 -16.51
C ALA A 56 14.65 -1.50 -16.07
N LYS A 57 15.19 -1.98 -14.94
CA LYS A 57 14.61 -3.12 -14.24
C LYS A 57 13.32 -2.69 -13.54
N LYS A 58 12.20 -3.35 -13.84
CA LYS A 58 10.89 -2.98 -13.28
C LYS A 58 10.52 -3.86 -12.09
N LEU A 59 10.27 -3.25 -10.95
CA LEU A 59 9.83 -3.88 -9.70
C LEU A 59 8.42 -3.40 -9.36
N VAL A 60 7.64 -4.27 -8.72
CA VAL A 60 6.27 -3.92 -8.31
C VAL A 60 5.92 -4.61 -7.00
N VAL A 61 5.12 -3.92 -6.17
CA VAL A 61 4.24 -4.53 -5.16
C VAL A 61 2.79 -4.26 -5.55
N LEU A 62 1.86 -5.10 -5.13
CA LEU A 62 0.44 -4.87 -5.38
C LEU A 62 -0.10 -3.89 -4.34
N GLY A 63 -1.09 -3.09 -4.71
CA GLY A 63 -1.91 -2.36 -3.76
C GLY A 63 -3.28 -3.00 -3.52
N ASN A 64 -4.10 -2.40 -2.67
CA ASN A 64 -5.41 -2.95 -2.34
C ASN A 64 -6.38 -2.84 -3.53
N HIS A 65 -6.33 -1.76 -4.31
CA HIS A 65 -7.15 -1.61 -5.52
C HIS A 65 -6.80 -2.69 -6.55
N ASP A 66 -5.51 -3.05 -6.67
CA ASP A 66 -5.09 -4.15 -7.54
C ASP A 66 -5.76 -5.48 -7.15
N LEU A 67 -6.16 -5.67 -5.89
CA LEU A 67 -6.79 -6.88 -5.38
C LEU A 67 -8.32 -6.81 -5.24
N TRP A 68 -8.91 -5.65 -5.55
CA TRP A 68 -10.36 -5.50 -5.60
C TRP A 68 -10.99 -6.41 -6.65
N THR A 69 -12.14 -6.98 -6.31
CA THR A 69 -12.83 -7.93 -7.16
C THR A 69 -14.33 -7.62 -7.22
N GLU A 70 -14.97 -7.98 -8.32
CA GLU A 70 -16.43 -8.03 -8.36
C GLU A 70 -16.98 -8.99 -7.29
N LYS A 71 -18.20 -8.72 -6.85
CA LYS A 71 -18.88 -9.47 -5.80
C LYS A 71 -18.81 -10.99 -6.03
N GLY A 72 -18.28 -11.71 -5.04
CA GLY A 72 -18.19 -13.17 -5.05
C GLY A 72 -16.96 -13.75 -5.75
N LYS A 73 -16.16 -12.93 -6.45
CA LYS A 73 -14.83 -13.35 -6.95
C LYS A 73 -13.81 -13.29 -5.80
N ASP A 74 -12.73 -14.07 -5.90
CA ASP A 74 -11.76 -14.27 -4.81
C ASP A 74 -10.48 -13.46 -5.07
N SER A 75 -10.09 -12.62 -4.11
CA SER A 75 -8.94 -11.72 -4.21
C SER A 75 -7.60 -12.48 -4.26
N PHE A 76 -7.47 -13.66 -3.62
CA PHE A 76 -6.27 -14.49 -3.74
C PHE A 76 -6.12 -15.09 -5.14
N LYS A 77 -7.23 -15.50 -5.76
CA LYS A 77 -7.22 -15.96 -7.16
C LYS A 77 -6.81 -14.83 -8.10
N LYS A 78 -7.26 -13.59 -7.86
CA LYS A 78 -6.81 -12.42 -8.63
C LYS A 78 -5.31 -12.18 -8.43
N MET A 79 -4.83 -12.19 -7.18
CA MET A 79 -3.40 -12.06 -6.86
C MET A 79 -2.53 -13.08 -7.62
N LYS A 80 -2.93 -14.36 -7.65
CA LYS A 80 -2.22 -15.40 -8.43
C LYS A 80 -2.19 -15.15 -9.93
N LYS A 81 -3.23 -14.51 -10.49
CA LYS A 81 -3.23 -14.09 -11.90
C LYS A 81 -2.28 -12.93 -12.12
N LEU A 82 -2.30 -11.94 -11.23
CA LEU A 82 -1.40 -10.78 -11.29
C LEU A 82 0.07 -11.20 -11.22
N HIS A 83 0.43 -12.19 -10.40
CA HIS A 83 1.79 -12.78 -10.40
C HIS A 83 2.25 -13.22 -11.81
N ARG A 84 1.36 -13.85 -12.59
CA ARG A 84 1.66 -14.28 -13.97
C ARG A 84 1.71 -13.10 -14.93
N ILE A 85 0.85 -12.11 -14.73
CA ILE A 85 0.78 -10.88 -15.54
C ILE A 85 2.05 -10.05 -15.36
N CYS A 86 2.51 -9.82 -14.12
CA CYS A 86 3.78 -9.14 -13.87
C CYS A 86 4.93 -9.86 -14.56
N LYS A 87 5.04 -11.19 -14.35
CA LYS A 87 6.13 -11.99 -14.93
C LYS A 87 6.16 -11.92 -16.47
N ARG A 88 5.02 -12.00 -17.15
CA ARG A 88 4.97 -11.99 -18.62
C ARG A 88 5.21 -10.61 -19.23
N ASN A 89 5.07 -9.54 -18.44
CA ASN A 89 5.35 -8.16 -18.86
C ASN A 89 6.70 -7.66 -18.30
N ASP A 90 7.64 -8.56 -17.98
CA ASP A 90 8.98 -8.24 -17.48
C ASP A 90 9.00 -7.34 -16.23
N PHE A 91 8.02 -7.55 -15.34
CA PHE A 91 8.02 -6.99 -13.99
C PHE A 91 8.41 -8.06 -12.97
N HIS A 92 9.29 -7.69 -12.05
CA HIS A 92 9.58 -8.47 -10.87
C HIS A 92 8.63 -8.09 -9.73
N LEU A 93 7.66 -8.95 -9.44
CA LEU A 93 6.77 -8.78 -8.31
C LEU A 93 7.47 -9.18 -7.00
N LEU A 94 7.72 -8.21 -6.12
CA LEU A 94 8.50 -8.41 -4.88
C LEU A 94 7.81 -9.38 -3.90
N ASP A 95 6.48 -9.50 -3.97
CA ASP A 95 5.71 -10.51 -3.23
C ASP A 95 6.12 -11.96 -3.58
N SER A 96 6.64 -12.20 -4.79
CA SER A 96 7.16 -13.52 -5.20
C SER A 96 8.55 -13.82 -4.63
N GLY A 97 9.26 -12.80 -4.16
CA GLY A 97 10.57 -12.93 -3.55
C GLY A 97 11.45 -11.70 -3.78
N PRO A 98 12.46 -11.50 -2.93
CA PRO A 98 13.39 -10.38 -3.07
C PRO A 98 14.36 -10.57 -4.23
N LEU A 99 14.89 -9.45 -4.72
CA LEU A 99 15.82 -9.37 -5.85
C LEU A 99 17.05 -8.56 -5.46
N VAL A 100 18.23 -8.92 -5.97
CA VAL A 100 19.46 -8.13 -5.79
C VAL A 100 19.89 -7.57 -7.14
N ILE A 101 20.20 -6.28 -7.19
CA ILE A 101 20.71 -5.57 -8.37
C ILE A 101 21.92 -4.76 -7.89
N ASP A 102 23.10 -5.01 -8.44
CA ASP A 102 24.36 -4.32 -8.13
C ASP A 102 24.61 -4.08 -6.62
N GLY A 103 24.42 -5.13 -5.81
CA GLY A 103 24.63 -5.08 -4.36
C GLY A 103 23.49 -4.47 -3.54
N ILE A 104 22.41 -3.99 -4.18
CA ILE A 104 21.19 -3.48 -3.52
C ILE A 104 20.12 -4.57 -3.54
N GLY A 105 19.64 -4.96 -2.36
CA GLY A 105 18.56 -5.93 -2.17
C GLY A 105 17.20 -5.24 -2.07
N PHE A 106 16.28 -5.57 -2.96
CA PHE A 106 14.91 -5.10 -2.93
C PHE A 106 14.02 -6.15 -2.28
N VAL A 107 13.29 -5.76 -1.23
CA VAL A 107 12.32 -6.60 -0.52
C VAL A 107 10.99 -5.88 -0.45
N GLY A 108 9.88 -6.61 -0.49
CA GLY A 108 8.58 -5.98 -0.38
C GLY A 108 7.41 -6.90 -0.59
N ASN A 109 6.22 -6.39 -0.25
CA ASN A 109 4.91 -6.95 -0.56
C ASN A 109 3.86 -5.85 -0.41
N ILE A 110 2.57 -6.19 -0.47
CA ILE A 110 1.47 -5.22 -0.34
C ILE A 110 1.40 -4.54 1.04
N GLY A 111 1.99 -5.14 2.08
CA GLY A 111 1.68 -4.80 3.46
C GLY A 111 0.20 -5.05 3.77
N TRP A 112 -0.29 -4.47 4.85
CA TRP A 112 -1.73 -4.32 5.14
C TRP A 112 -1.87 -3.38 6.35
N TYR A 113 -3.04 -3.37 6.97
CA TYR A 113 -3.34 -2.60 8.16
C TYR A 113 -3.90 -3.45 9.30
N ASP A 114 -3.74 -2.93 10.51
CA ASP A 114 -4.18 -3.51 11.78
C ASP A 114 -4.94 -2.50 12.66
N TYR A 115 -5.35 -1.37 12.07
CA TYR A 115 -6.06 -0.27 12.73
C TYR A 115 -5.21 0.55 13.72
N SER A 116 -3.93 0.24 13.88
CA SER A 116 -3.06 0.93 14.85
C SER A 116 -2.82 2.41 14.53
N PHE A 117 -2.99 2.83 13.28
CA PHE A 117 -2.90 4.22 12.87
C PHE A 117 -4.17 5.04 13.12
N ALA A 118 -5.26 4.43 13.61
CA ALA A 118 -6.47 5.17 13.95
C ALA A 118 -6.20 6.29 14.97
N GLN A 119 -6.84 7.44 14.76
CA GLN A 119 -6.84 8.56 15.71
C GLN A 119 -8.21 8.66 16.35
N THR A 120 -8.39 7.96 17.47
CA THR A 120 -9.67 7.93 18.18
C THR A 120 -9.62 8.58 19.56
N LYS A 121 -8.43 8.80 20.12
CA LYS A 121 -8.28 9.30 21.48
C LYS A 121 -8.81 10.72 21.60
N GLY A 122 -9.69 10.93 22.58
CA GLY A 122 -10.28 12.24 22.87
C GLY A 122 -11.55 12.55 22.07
N ASP A 123 -11.91 11.68 21.12
CA ASP A 123 -13.09 11.87 20.31
C ASP A 123 -14.35 11.33 21.01
N GLU A 124 -15.21 12.26 21.42
CA GLU A 124 -16.48 11.98 22.10
C GLU A 124 -17.67 11.79 21.15
N GLU A 125 -17.46 11.88 19.83
CA GLU A 125 -18.52 11.73 18.84
C GLU A 125 -19.07 10.30 18.85
N PHE A 126 -20.41 10.19 18.80
CA PHE A 126 -21.08 8.90 18.67
C PHE A 126 -21.28 8.55 17.20
N VAL A 127 -20.87 7.33 16.86
CA VAL A 127 -20.91 6.80 15.50
C VAL A 127 -21.63 5.45 15.52
N GLY A 128 -22.61 5.31 14.63
CA GLY A 128 -23.27 4.05 14.34
C GLY A 128 -22.42 3.17 13.44
N ILE A 129 -22.22 1.92 13.81
CA ILE A 129 -21.41 0.97 13.03
C ILE A 129 -22.32 0.03 12.28
N VAL A 130 -22.20 -0.08 10.96
CA VAL A 130 -23.13 -0.87 10.14
C VAL A 130 -22.49 -2.21 9.80
N PRO A 131 -23.00 -3.34 10.32
CA PRO A 131 -22.37 -4.63 10.07
C PRO A 131 -22.44 -5.05 8.60
N ARG A 132 -21.44 -5.77 8.09
CA ARG A 132 -21.41 -6.26 6.70
C ARG A 132 -22.64 -7.10 6.29
N LYS A 133 -23.26 -7.80 7.25
CA LYS A 133 -24.42 -8.70 7.03
C LYS A 133 -25.78 -8.11 7.38
N ARG A 134 -25.91 -6.84 7.81
CA ARG A 134 -27.19 -6.27 8.24
C ARG A 134 -27.58 -5.03 7.43
N LYS A 135 -28.89 -4.85 7.24
CA LYS A 135 -29.50 -3.69 6.56
C LYS A 135 -29.71 -2.47 7.48
N TYR A 136 -29.45 -2.60 8.78
CA TYR A 136 -29.69 -1.56 9.79
C TYR A 136 -28.39 -1.12 10.46
N MET A 137 -28.36 0.12 10.95
CA MET A 137 -27.30 0.61 11.84
C MET A 137 -27.15 -0.37 13.00
N GLY A 138 -25.92 -0.80 13.26
CA GLY A 138 -25.59 -1.59 14.43
C GLY A 138 -25.54 -0.72 15.68
N ARG A 139 -24.65 -1.08 16.60
CA ARG A 139 -24.43 -0.34 17.86
C ARG A 139 -23.88 1.06 17.59
N GLU A 140 -24.39 2.05 18.31
CA GLU A 140 -23.72 3.34 18.47
C GLU A 140 -22.60 3.20 19.50
N LYS A 141 -21.46 3.83 19.22
CA LYS A 141 -20.28 3.84 20.10
C LYS A 141 -19.57 5.18 19.98
N LYS A 142 -18.94 5.65 21.06
CA LYS A 142 -18.03 6.79 20.96
C LYS A 142 -16.78 6.39 20.20
N VAL A 143 -16.25 7.25 19.34
CA VAL A 143 -15.05 6.95 18.55
C VAL A 143 -13.87 6.55 19.45
N LYS A 144 -13.65 7.26 20.57
CA LYS A 144 -12.61 6.91 21.55
C LYS A 144 -12.69 5.51 22.14
N ASP A 145 -13.88 4.90 22.12
CA ASP A 145 -14.11 3.59 22.71
C ASP A 145 -13.98 2.47 21.66
N PHE A 146 -13.69 2.79 20.39
CA PHE A 146 -13.60 1.81 19.29
C PHE A 146 -12.58 0.69 19.59
N GLU A 147 -12.96 -0.53 19.23
CA GLU A 147 -12.15 -1.74 19.28
C GLU A 147 -11.94 -2.26 17.84
N ASP A 148 -11.00 -3.19 17.62
CA ASP A 148 -10.70 -3.75 16.28
C ASP A 148 -11.95 -4.24 15.51
N LYS A 149 -12.89 -4.86 16.21
CA LYS A 149 -14.15 -5.36 15.61
C LYS A 149 -15.04 -4.23 15.09
N ASP A 150 -14.87 -2.99 15.55
CA ASP A 150 -15.57 -1.81 15.03
C ASP A 150 -14.95 -1.39 13.70
N PHE A 151 -13.61 -1.33 13.63
CA PHE A 151 -12.87 -1.06 12.39
C PHE A 151 -13.07 -2.14 11.33
N PHE A 152 -13.14 -3.40 11.73
CA PHE A 152 -13.38 -4.52 10.82
C PHE A 152 -14.68 -4.39 10.02
N GLU A 153 -15.70 -3.68 10.55
CA GLU A 153 -16.94 -3.46 9.82
C GLU A 153 -16.75 -2.45 8.67
N LYS A 154 -15.82 -1.49 8.75
CA LYS A 154 -15.48 -0.58 7.63
C LYS A 154 -16.64 0.28 7.08
N LEU A 155 -17.76 0.40 7.80
CA LEU A 155 -18.87 1.29 7.45
C LEU A 155 -19.44 1.95 8.72
N PHE A 156 -19.39 3.27 8.73
CA PHE A 156 -19.67 4.13 9.87
C PHE A 156 -20.69 5.20 9.47
N VAL A 157 -21.65 5.48 10.36
CA VAL A 157 -22.70 6.48 10.19
C VAL A 157 -22.63 7.45 11.34
N PHE A 158 -22.37 8.71 11.02
CA PHE A 158 -22.28 9.80 11.98
C PHE A 158 -23.68 10.37 12.24
N ARG A 159 -23.88 11.01 13.40
CA ARG A 159 -25.21 11.53 13.80
C ARG A 159 -25.81 12.54 12.82
N ASN A 160 -24.98 13.22 12.05
CA ASN A 160 -25.37 14.14 10.98
C ASN A 160 -25.71 13.43 9.64
N ASN A 161 -25.94 12.11 9.66
CA ASN A 161 -26.13 11.26 8.49
C ASN A 161 -24.96 11.26 7.50
N GLN A 162 -23.75 11.65 7.91
CA GLN A 162 -22.56 11.43 7.10
C GLN A 162 -22.11 9.98 7.19
N HIS A 163 -21.69 9.43 6.06
CA HIS A 163 -21.24 8.05 5.94
C HIS A 163 -19.74 8.02 5.63
N VAL A 164 -19.01 7.21 6.38
CA VAL A 164 -17.61 6.88 6.12
C VAL A 164 -17.52 5.40 5.84
N TYR A 165 -16.94 5.04 4.71
CA TYR A 165 -16.82 3.64 4.27
C TYR A 165 -15.44 3.38 3.68
N TRP A 166 -14.83 2.27 4.07
CA TRP A 166 -13.58 1.79 3.49
C TRP A 166 -13.86 0.68 2.49
N ASN A 167 -13.54 0.93 1.22
CA ASN A 167 -13.98 0.12 0.08
C ASN A 167 -13.47 -1.32 0.10
N ASP A 168 -12.36 -1.62 0.76
CA ASP A 168 -11.90 -3.00 0.92
C ASP A 168 -12.96 -3.88 1.59
N ARG A 169 -13.88 -3.28 2.36
CA ARG A 169 -15.07 -3.95 2.88
C ARG A 169 -15.79 -4.75 1.82
N ASP A 170 -16.00 -4.20 0.63
CA ASP A 170 -16.88 -4.82 -0.37
C ASP A 170 -16.10 -5.51 -1.47
N TYR A 171 -14.91 -5.03 -1.78
CA TYR A 171 -14.12 -5.50 -2.93
C TYR A 171 -13.02 -6.50 -2.58
N ILE A 172 -12.60 -6.56 -1.31
CA ILE A 172 -11.71 -7.63 -0.84
C ILE A 172 -12.55 -8.82 -0.38
N ASN A 173 -12.27 -9.96 -1.01
CA ASN A 173 -12.94 -11.21 -0.69
C ASN A 173 -11.92 -12.33 -0.52
N TRP A 174 -11.65 -12.61 0.74
CA TRP A 174 -10.85 -13.73 1.20
C TRP A 174 -11.26 -14.12 2.62
N LYS A 175 -10.66 -15.19 3.15
CA LYS A 175 -11.01 -15.75 4.46
C LYS A 175 -10.35 -15.06 5.67
N TYR A 176 -9.39 -14.17 5.44
CA TYR A 176 -8.59 -13.56 6.50
C TYR A 176 -9.24 -12.29 7.02
N THR A 177 -9.14 -12.07 8.32
CA THR A 177 -9.26 -10.72 8.90
C THR A 177 -8.09 -9.85 8.45
N ASP A 178 -8.19 -8.54 8.67
CA ASP A 178 -7.12 -7.61 8.28
C ASP A 178 -5.81 -7.93 9.04
N LYS A 179 -5.89 -8.16 10.36
CA LYS A 179 -4.72 -8.53 11.18
C LYS A 179 -4.10 -9.87 10.77
N GLU A 180 -4.91 -10.89 10.51
CA GLU A 180 -4.39 -12.17 10.02
C GLU A 180 -3.70 -12.02 8.66
N PHE A 181 -4.21 -11.16 7.77
CA PHE A 181 -3.57 -10.92 6.48
C PHE A 181 -2.27 -10.13 6.64
N LEU A 182 -2.22 -9.12 7.52
CA LEU A 182 -0.99 -8.42 7.88
C LEU A 182 0.08 -9.40 8.41
N ASP A 183 -0.28 -10.29 9.33
CA ASP A 183 0.63 -11.30 9.89
C ASP A 183 1.25 -12.19 8.80
N LEU A 184 0.48 -12.53 7.76
CA LEU A 184 1.00 -13.27 6.62
C LEU A 184 2.02 -12.46 5.82
N GLN A 185 1.80 -11.15 5.66
CA GLN A 185 2.75 -10.26 4.99
C GLN A 185 4.03 -10.09 5.80
N LEU A 186 3.93 -9.90 7.12
CA LEU A 186 5.09 -9.77 8.00
C LEU A 186 5.96 -11.04 7.99
N LYS A 187 5.34 -12.22 8.14
CA LYS A 187 6.05 -13.52 8.06
C LYS A 187 6.75 -13.72 6.71
N LYS A 188 6.11 -13.30 5.61
CA LYS A 188 6.70 -13.37 4.27
C LYS A 188 7.88 -12.39 4.15
N LEU A 189 7.72 -11.15 4.60
CA LEU A 189 8.75 -10.11 4.57
C LEU A 189 9.99 -10.53 5.36
N GLU A 190 9.80 -11.06 6.57
CA GLU A 190 10.89 -11.57 7.41
C GLU A 190 11.67 -12.70 6.71
N LYS A 191 10.97 -13.63 6.05
CA LYS A 191 11.60 -14.67 5.22
C LYS A 191 12.38 -14.08 4.04
N HIS A 192 11.87 -13.03 3.42
CA HIS A 192 12.52 -12.36 2.30
C HIS A 192 13.81 -11.65 2.75
N LEU A 193 13.77 -10.92 3.86
CA LEU A 193 14.94 -10.27 4.47
C LEU A 193 16.07 -11.27 4.73
N ARG A 194 15.77 -12.39 5.41
CA ARG A 194 16.75 -13.48 5.64
C ARG A 194 17.37 -14.04 4.36
N ARG A 195 16.59 -14.12 3.27
CA ARG A 195 17.04 -14.72 1.99
C ARG A 195 18.11 -13.88 1.30
N ILE A 196 18.10 -12.56 1.49
CA ILE A 196 19.02 -11.64 0.82
C ILE A 196 20.07 -11.03 1.74
N GLU A 197 19.96 -11.22 3.05
CA GLU A 197 20.85 -10.62 4.06
C GLU A 197 22.35 -10.76 3.72
N LYS A 198 22.78 -11.91 3.20
CA LYS A 198 24.19 -12.17 2.82
C LYS A 198 24.53 -11.88 1.36
N LYS A 199 23.58 -11.36 0.57
CA LYS A 199 23.69 -11.18 -0.88
C LYS A 199 23.75 -9.73 -1.32
N CYS A 200 23.55 -8.80 -0.40
CA CYS A 200 23.52 -7.37 -0.65
C CYS A 200 24.17 -6.61 0.50
N ASP A 201 24.61 -5.39 0.21
CA ASP A 201 25.20 -4.46 1.17
C ASP A 201 24.16 -3.47 1.69
N LYS A 202 23.16 -3.17 0.85
CA LYS A 202 22.04 -2.28 1.15
C LYS A 202 20.70 -2.97 0.88
N ILE A 203 19.66 -2.55 1.57
CA ILE A 203 18.29 -3.05 1.42
C ILE A 203 17.33 -1.88 1.19
N VAL A 204 16.52 -1.99 0.14
CA VAL A 204 15.36 -1.14 -0.10
C VAL A 204 14.10 -1.94 0.23
N PHE A 205 13.31 -1.43 1.18
CA PHE A 205 12.01 -1.99 1.51
C PHE A 205 10.92 -1.27 0.73
N VAL A 206 10.01 -2.03 0.11
CA VAL A 206 8.85 -1.53 -0.62
C VAL A 206 7.58 -2.14 -0.03
N SER A 207 6.64 -1.29 0.36
CA SER A 207 5.27 -1.65 0.72
C SER A 207 4.30 -0.85 -0.15
N HIS A 208 3.05 -1.28 -0.26
CA HIS A 208 2.01 -0.35 -0.70
C HIS A 208 1.46 0.40 0.52
N HIS A 209 0.96 -0.34 1.52
CA HIS A 209 0.48 0.25 2.76
C HIS A 209 1.60 0.92 3.57
N VAL A 210 1.24 1.99 4.26
CA VAL A 210 2.14 2.86 5.01
C VAL A 210 2.85 2.09 6.13
N PRO A 211 4.19 2.10 6.20
CA PRO A 211 4.95 1.37 7.21
C PRO A 211 5.33 2.19 8.44
N ILE A 212 5.16 3.53 8.40
CA ILE A 212 5.59 4.45 9.46
C ILE A 212 4.53 5.49 9.79
N ARG A 213 4.44 5.87 11.06
CA ARG A 213 3.46 6.86 11.53
C ARG A 213 3.72 8.25 10.96
N ASP A 214 4.97 8.60 10.66
CA ASP A 214 5.36 9.91 10.11
C ASP A 214 4.71 10.24 8.75
N PHE A 215 4.18 9.25 8.04
CA PHE A 215 3.41 9.46 6.81
C PHE A 215 1.90 9.61 7.04
N ILE A 216 1.42 9.35 8.26
CA ILE A 216 0.00 9.49 8.58
C ILE A 216 -0.30 10.97 8.80
N TYR A 217 -1.09 11.55 7.89
CA TYR A 217 -1.64 12.88 8.08
C TYR A 217 -2.67 12.87 9.21
N GLU A 218 -2.46 13.70 10.22
CA GLU A 218 -3.35 13.78 11.39
C GLU A 218 -4.28 15.00 11.27
N MET A 219 -5.58 14.78 11.42
CA MET A 219 -6.59 15.84 11.54
C MET A 219 -7.35 15.66 12.85
N PRO A 220 -6.83 16.17 13.99
CA PRO A 220 -7.39 15.89 15.31
C PRO A 220 -8.86 16.28 15.49
N GLU A 221 -9.33 17.27 14.72
CA GLU A 221 -10.70 17.78 14.75
C GLU A 221 -11.64 17.08 13.74
N ASP A 222 -11.13 16.12 12.94
CA ASP A 222 -11.92 15.34 11.99
C ASP A 222 -11.89 13.85 12.33
N SER A 223 -12.85 13.44 13.14
CA SER A 223 -13.16 12.06 13.51
C SER A 223 -13.22 11.10 12.33
N LYS A 224 -13.71 11.56 11.16
CA LYS A 224 -13.81 10.72 9.95
C LYS A 224 -12.43 10.40 9.42
N TRP A 225 -11.56 11.42 9.37
CA TRP A 225 -10.17 11.25 8.97
C TRP A 225 -9.42 10.33 9.95
N GLY A 226 -9.62 10.54 11.24
CA GLY A 226 -9.04 9.69 12.28
C GLY A 226 -9.44 8.22 12.19
N ILE A 227 -10.68 7.93 11.79
CA ILE A 227 -11.14 6.56 11.49
C ILE A 227 -10.50 6.02 10.20
N PHE A 228 -10.38 6.83 9.14
CA PHE A 228 -9.75 6.39 7.88
C PHE A 228 -8.28 6.04 8.05
N ASN A 229 -7.57 6.73 8.93
CA ASN A 229 -6.18 6.42 9.27
C ASN A 229 -5.99 4.97 9.76
N ALA A 230 -7.04 4.33 10.29
CA ALA A 230 -7.00 2.91 10.65
C ALA A 230 -6.64 1.97 9.50
N TYR A 231 -6.89 2.36 8.24
CA TYR A 231 -6.70 1.50 7.06
C TYR A 231 -5.49 1.90 6.22
N GLN A 232 -4.66 2.83 6.71
CA GLN A 232 -3.50 3.34 5.98
C GLN A 232 -2.32 2.36 5.98
N GLY A 233 -2.19 1.55 7.04
CA GLY A 233 -1.11 0.58 7.16
C GLY A 233 -0.87 0.13 8.59
N SER A 234 0.37 -0.23 8.89
CA SER A 234 0.79 -0.66 10.23
C SER A 234 2.26 -0.32 10.49
N PRO A 235 2.60 0.16 11.71
CA PRO A 235 3.98 0.39 12.12
C PRO A 235 4.79 -0.90 12.23
N GLU A 236 4.14 -2.07 12.31
CA GLU A 236 4.83 -3.36 12.37
C GLU A 236 5.66 -3.64 11.11
N LEU A 237 5.24 -3.11 9.95
CA LEU A 237 6.01 -3.17 8.71
C LEU A 237 7.35 -2.43 8.87
N GLY A 238 7.30 -1.19 9.35
CA GLY A 238 8.48 -0.38 9.62
C GLY A 238 9.36 -1.02 10.70
N ASN A 239 8.78 -1.37 11.85
CA ASN A 239 9.47 -2.00 12.99
C ASN A 239 10.28 -3.22 12.55
N LEU A 240 9.69 -4.09 11.75
CA LEU A 240 10.36 -5.27 11.22
C LEU A 240 11.59 -4.91 10.38
N THR A 241 11.49 -3.87 9.53
CA THR A 241 12.59 -3.50 8.63
C THR A 241 13.68 -2.64 9.26
N PHE A 242 13.34 -1.69 10.14
CA PHE A 242 14.32 -0.78 10.76
C PHE A 242 15.31 -1.50 11.67
N SER A 243 14.98 -2.71 12.12
CA SER A 243 15.91 -3.57 12.86
C SER A 243 17.10 -4.04 12.00
N ASN A 244 17.02 -3.94 10.67
CA ASN A 244 18.07 -4.40 9.78
C ASN A 244 19.10 -3.28 9.50
N PRO A 245 20.38 -3.45 9.88
CA PRO A 245 21.41 -2.42 9.70
C PRO A 245 21.75 -2.12 8.24
N LYS A 246 21.31 -2.95 7.30
CA LYS A 246 21.49 -2.74 5.86
C LYS A 246 20.34 -1.96 5.22
N LEU A 247 19.26 -1.68 5.96
CA LEU A 247 18.14 -0.89 5.42
C LEU A 247 18.64 0.51 5.07
N SER A 248 18.47 0.90 3.81
CA SER A 248 18.94 2.19 3.28
C SER A 248 17.81 3.06 2.75
N ALA A 249 16.69 2.46 2.34
CA ALA A 249 15.48 3.20 2.00
C ALA A 249 14.20 2.41 2.26
N VAL A 250 13.11 3.15 2.53
CA VAL A 250 11.73 2.65 2.63
C VAL A 250 10.88 3.36 1.59
N ILE A 251 10.04 2.62 0.87
CA ILE A 251 9.11 3.14 -0.14
C ILE A 251 7.70 2.64 0.21
N SER A 252 6.73 3.54 0.25
CA SER A 252 5.30 3.23 0.35
C SER A 252 4.45 4.07 -0.59
N GLY A 253 3.17 3.72 -0.70
CA GLY A 253 2.14 4.50 -1.37
C GLY A 253 0.90 4.64 -0.49
N HIS A 254 -0.29 4.55 -1.08
CA HIS A 254 -1.61 4.41 -0.42
C HIS A 254 -2.16 5.65 0.27
N SER A 255 -1.30 6.52 0.82
CA SER A 255 -1.75 7.70 1.55
C SER A 255 -2.34 8.80 0.65
N HIS A 256 -2.01 8.77 -0.65
CA HIS A 256 -2.32 9.82 -1.63
C HIS A 256 -1.68 11.18 -1.28
N ILE A 257 -0.77 11.21 -0.30
CA ILE A 257 -0.07 12.41 0.16
C ILE A 257 1.44 12.15 0.01
N PRO A 258 2.08 12.63 -1.08
CA PRO A 258 3.51 12.43 -1.27
C PRO A 258 4.30 13.06 -0.13
N ASN A 259 5.26 12.31 0.42
CA ASN A 259 6.05 12.77 1.56
C ASN A 259 7.44 12.13 1.56
N GLN A 260 8.40 12.81 2.18
CA GLN A 260 9.75 12.30 2.37
C GLN A 260 10.25 12.67 3.76
N VAL A 261 10.68 11.67 4.52
CA VAL A 261 11.21 11.85 5.88
C VAL A 261 12.49 11.05 6.07
N PHE A 262 13.29 11.44 7.06
CA PHE A 262 14.50 10.71 7.45
C PHE A 262 14.31 10.14 8.86
N VAL A 263 14.20 8.81 8.96
CA VAL A 263 13.85 8.11 10.20
C VAL A 263 14.94 7.08 10.50
N ASN A 264 15.49 7.12 11.72
CA ASN A 264 16.51 6.17 12.19
C ASN A 264 17.71 5.98 11.24
N GLY A 265 18.13 7.04 10.56
CA GLY A 265 19.24 6.97 9.61
C GLY A 265 18.88 6.55 8.18
N VAL A 266 17.58 6.39 7.87
CA VAL A 266 17.06 5.83 6.62
C VAL A 266 16.15 6.84 5.91
N ASN A 267 16.34 6.99 4.59
CA ASN A 267 15.42 7.78 3.77
C ASN A 267 14.12 7.01 3.55
N CYS A 268 13.00 7.61 3.94
CA CYS A 268 11.68 7.05 3.73
C CYS A 268 10.91 7.92 2.74
N TYR A 269 10.25 7.27 1.78
CA TYR A 269 9.48 7.91 0.72
C TYR A 269 8.05 7.38 0.70
N ASP A 270 7.09 8.27 0.83
CA ASP A 270 5.73 8.02 0.37
C ASP A 270 5.64 8.56 -1.06
N VAL A 271 5.56 7.64 -2.02
CA VAL A 271 5.51 7.96 -3.45
C VAL A 271 4.09 7.96 -3.99
N SER A 272 3.10 8.09 -3.10
CA SER A 272 1.71 8.33 -3.48
C SER A 272 1.56 9.59 -4.32
N HIS A 273 0.43 9.67 -5.01
CA HIS A 273 0.05 10.86 -5.73
C HIS A 273 -1.40 11.24 -5.48
N GLU A 274 -1.66 12.54 -5.54
CA GLU A 274 -3.02 13.06 -5.65
C GLU A 274 -3.61 12.70 -7.02
N LEU A 275 -4.92 12.43 -7.08
CA LEU A 275 -5.60 12.16 -8.35
C LEU A 275 -5.37 13.31 -9.35
N GLY A 276 -5.00 12.97 -10.59
CA GLY A 276 -4.65 13.92 -11.63
C GLY A 276 -3.16 14.33 -11.65
N PHE A 277 -2.36 13.87 -10.70
CA PHE A 277 -0.91 14.04 -10.68
C PHE A 277 -0.24 12.66 -10.63
N LEU A 278 0.77 12.43 -11.47
CA LEU A 278 1.59 11.22 -11.41
C LEU A 278 3.03 11.66 -11.67
N LYS A 279 3.83 11.77 -10.61
CA LYS A 279 5.20 12.30 -10.72
C LYS A 279 6.18 11.35 -10.05
N PRO A 280 6.97 10.60 -10.82
CA PRO A 280 7.96 9.69 -10.26
C PRO A 280 8.95 10.39 -9.33
N THR A 281 9.25 9.75 -8.20
CA THR A 281 10.23 10.21 -7.22
C THR A 281 11.55 9.50 -7.43
N GLN A 282 12.63 10.26 -7.58
CA GLN A 282 14.00 9.71 -7.58
C GLN A 282 14.45 9.46 -6.14
N LEU A 283 15.00 8.27 -5.89
CA LEU A 283 15.41 7.83 -4.57
C LEU A 283 16.90 8.06 -4.30
N VAL A 284 17.25 8.21 -3.03
CA VAL A 284 18.63 8.24 -2.52
C VAL A 284 18.83 7.01 -1.63
N VAL A 285 19.64 6.07 -2.12
CA VAL A 285 19.85 4.73 -1.54
C VAL A 285 21.31 4.51 -1.15
#